data_AF-W1XUP4-F1
#
_entry.id   AF-W1XUP4-F1
#
_cell.length_a   1.000
_cell.length_b   1.000
_cell.length_c   1.000
_cell.angle_alpha   90.00
_cell.angle_beta   90.00
_cell.angle_gamma   90.00
#
_symmetry.space_group_name_H-M   'P 1'
#
loop_
_entity.id
_entity.type
_entity.pdbx_description
1 polymer ?
#
loop_
_entity_poly.entity_id
_entity_poly.type
_entity_poly.pdbx_seq_one_letter_code
_entity_poly.pdbx_strand_id
1 'polypeptide(L)'
;KDFLQMDFATKASLDLVENARSGKKQGSLFWLLDETKTAMGMRLLRSWIQRPLIDKDRILERQEVVQVFLDYFFERSDLTESLKGV
;
A
#
# COMPACT_ATOMS: atom_id res chain seq x y z
N LYS A 1 0.17 -21.18 0.54
CA LYS A 1 1.04 -20.10 1.09
C LYS A 1 0.61 -18.85 0.34
N ASP A 2 0.02 -17.87 1.01
CA ASP A 2 -0.75 -16.84 0.30
C ASP A 2 0.03 -15.53 0.13
N PHE A 3 1.20 -15.43 0.79
CA PHE A 3 2.03 -14.23 0.82
C PHE A 3 3.51 -14.57 0.76
N LEU A 4 4.29 -13.61 0.24
CA LEU A 4 5.74 -13.66 0.21
C LEU A 4 6.29 -13.73 1.64
N GLN A 5 7.10 -14.75 1.91
CA GLN A 5 7.75 -14.90 3.20
C GLN A 5 8.97 -13.98 3.25
N MET A 6 8.97 -13.04 4.18
CA MET A 6 10.08 -12.15 4.48
C MET A 6 10.28 -12.17 5.98
N ASP A 7 11.51 -12.42 6.41
CA ASP A 7 11.87 -12.32 7.82
C ASP A 7 11.95 -10.86 8.28
N PHE A 8 12.11 -10.67 9.59
CA PHE A 8 12.20 -9.32 10.16
C PHE A 8 13.39 -8.54 9.59
N ALA A 9 14.54 -9.20 9.43
CA ALA A 9 15.76 -8.58 8.91
C ALA A 9 15.56 -8.03 7.50
N THR A 10 14.97 -8.81 6.58
CA THR A 10 14.66 -8.38 5.21
C THR A 10 13.72 -7.17 5.21
N LYS A 11 12.65 -7.21 6.02
CA LYS A 11 11.69 -6.10 6.09
C LYS A 11 12.32 -4.81 6.61
N ALA A 12 13.24 -4.91 7.57
CA ALA A 12 13.97 -3.78 8.13
C ALA A 12 15.02 -3.25 7.14
N SER A 13 15.79 -4.12 6.48
CA SER A 13 16.82 -3.71 5.51
C SER A 13 16.25 -3.00 4.27
N LEU A 14 15.00 -3.29 3.92
CA LEU A 14 14.29 -2.63 2.81
C LEU A 14 13.49 -1.40 3.25
N ASP A 15 13.54 -1.00 4.53
CA ASP A 15 12.78 0.12 5.09
C ASP A 15 11.28 0.05 4.67
N LEU A 16 10.63 -1.11 4.79
CA LEU A 16 9.28 -1.29 4.23
C LEU A 16 8.23 -0.39 4.89
N VAL A 17 8.34 -0.19 6.21
CA VAL A 17 7.32 0.50 7.02
C VAL A 17 7.88 1.64 7.86
N GLU A 18 9.14 1.52 8.24
CA GLU A 18 9.91 2.50 8.97
C GLU A 18 11.36 2.41 8.51
N ASN A 19 12.06 3.53 8.57
CA ASN A 19 13.47 3.60 8.24
C ASN A 19 14.30 3.02 9.40
N ALA A 20 15.12 2.00 9.12
CA ALA A 20 15.88 1.26 10.12
C ALA A 20 16.91 2.11 10.87
N ARG A 21 17.37 3.23 10.30
CA ARG A 21 18.37 4.12 10.94
C ARG A 21 17.74 5.14 11.88
N SER A 22 16.60 5.69 11.50
CA SER A 22 15.95 6.79 12.24
C SER A 22 14.78 6.32 13.11
N GLY A 23 14.24 5.12 12.89
CA GLY A 23 13.02 4.62 13.52
C GLY A 23 11.77 5.40 13.11
N LYS A 24 11.88 6.32 12.14
CA LYS A 24 10.77 7.15 11.66
C LYS A 24 10.15 6.52 10.41
N LYS A 25 8.89 6.87 10.13
CA LYS A 25 8.22 6.47 8.90
C LYS A 25 8.84 7.14 7.67
N GLN A 26 9.29 8.39 7.81
CA GLN A 26 9.92 9.14 6.73
C GLN A 26 11.11 8.37 6.15
N GLY A 27 11.16 8.25 4.83
CA GLY A 27 12.18 7.46 4.13
C GLY A 27 11.88 5.96 4.01
N SER A 28 10.71 5.49 4.46
CA SER A 28 10.22 4.13 4.20
C SER A 28 9.37 4.04 2.93
N LEU A 29 9.22 2.82 2.39
CA LEU A 29 8.29 2.54 1.28
C LEU A 29 6.85 2.90 1.65
N PHE A 30 6.42 2.55 2.87
CA PHE A 30 5.09 2.91 3.37
C PHE A 30 4.86 4.42 3.35
N TRP A 31 5.81 5.23 3.81
CA TRP A 31 5.68 6.68 3.79
C TRP A 31 5.61 7.24 2.37
N LEU A 32 6.36 6.66 1.43
CA LEU A 32 6.34 7.08 0.03
C LEU A 32 4.99 6.79 -0.66
N LEU A 33 4.34 5.68 -0.32
CA LEU A 33 3.12 5.22 -0.99
C LEU A 33 1.82 5.67 -0.32
N ASP A 34 1.86 6.10 0.95
CA ASP A 34 0.66 6.40 1.71
C ASP A 34 0.02 7.75 1.33
N GLU A 35 -0.84 7.70 0.33
CA GLU A 35 -1.74 8.78 -0.08
C GLU A 35 -3.20 8.54 0.31
N THR A 36 -3.43 7.59 1.23
CA THR A 36 -4.77 7.18 1.64
C THR A 36 -5.51 8.31 2.37
N LYS A 37 -6.83 8.40 2.17
CA LYS A 37 -7.65 9.48 2.76
C LYS A 37 -8.34 9.09 4.07
N THR A 38 -8.28 7.80 4.45
CA THR A 38 -8.91 7.28 5.68
C THR A 38 -7.89 6.51 6.53
N ALA A 39 -8.09 6.52 7.86
CA ALA A 39 -7.23 5.77 8.78
C ALA A 39 -7.27 4.25 8.55
N MET A 40 -8.42 3.72 8.09
CA MET A 40 -8.54 2.31 7.74
C MET A 40 -7.80 1.97 6.44
N GLY A 41 -7.84 2.85 5.44
CA GLY A 41 -7.05 2.72 4.22
C GLY A 41 -5.55 2.66 4.52
N MET A 42 -5.05 3.56 5.38
CA MET A 42 -3.67 3.58 5.86
C MET A 42 -3.24 2.24 6.48
N ARG A 43 -4.09 1.68 7.37
CA ARG A 43 -3.84 0.40 8.04
C ARG A 43 -3.80 -0.76 7.04
N LEU A 44 -4.69 -0.74 6.05
CA LEU A 44 -4.75 -1.76 5.00
C LEU A 44 -3.50 -1.72 4.11
N LEU A 45 -3.10 -0.53 3.64
CA LEU A 45 -1.90 -0.35 2.82
C LEU A 45 -0.65 -0.86 3.54
N ARG A 46 -0.48 -0.51 4.82
CA ARG A 46 0.61 -1.03 5.66
C ARG A 46 0.66 -2.55 5.66
N SER A 47 -0.49 -3.20 5.84
CA SER A 47 -0.60 -4.67 5.84
C SER A 47 -0.21 -5.26 4.48
N TRP A 48 -0.64 -4.66 3.37
CA TRP A 48 -0.30 -5.12 2.02
C TRP A 48 1.18 -5.03 1.72
N ILE A 49 1.85 -3.95 2.13
CA ILE A 49 3.31 -3.81 1.97
C ILE A 49 4.06 -4.89 2.76
N GLN A 50 3.63 -5.19 3.99
CA GLN A 50 4.28 -6.19 4.83
C GLN A 50 4.01 -7.64 4.41
N ARG A 51 2.96 -7.86 3.61
CA ARG A 51 2.49 -9.17 3.16
C ARG A 51 2.14 -9.12 1.66
N PRO A 52 3.14 -9.06 0.77
CA PRO A 52 2.90 -9.08 -0.67
C PRO A 52 2.25 -10.39 -1.10
N LEU A 53 1.36 -10.32 -2.08
CA LEU A 53 0.76 -11.50 -2.70
C LEU A 53 1.81 -12.26 -3.52
N ILE A 54 1.63 -13.57 -3.65
CA ILE A 54 2.42 -14.43 -4.57
C ILE A 54 1.53 -15.13 -5.60
N ASP A 55 0.22 -15.01 -5.44
CA ASP A 55 -0.77 -15.52 -6.37
C ASP A 55 -0.89 -14.57 -7.56
N LYS A 56 -0.64 -15.09 -8.77
CA LYS A 56 -0.62 -14.29 -9.99
C LYS A 56 -1.97 -13.67 -10.29
N ASP A 57 -3.06 -14.42 -10.15
CA ASP A 57 -4.39 -13.96 -10.56
C ASP A 57 -4.85 -12.85 -9.62
N ARG A 58 -4.59 -12.98 -8.32
CA ARG A 58 -4.87 -11.91 -7.34
C ARG A 58 -4.00 -10.65 -7.53
N ILE A 59 -2.78 -10.81 -8.06
CA ILE A 59 -1.92 -9.67 -8.41
C ILE A 59 -2.51 -8.95 -9.63
N LEU A 60 -2.91 -9.69 -10.67
CA LEU A 60 -3.52 -9.14 -11.87
C LEU A 60 -4.84 -8.43 -11.56
N GLU A 61 -5.69 -9.01 -10.72
CA GLU A 61 -6.93 -8.38 -10.26
C GLU A 61 -6.67 -7.01 -9.61
N ARG A 62 -5.65 -6.89 -8.76
CA ARG A 62 -5.28 -5.58 -8.18
C ARG A 62 -4.80 -4.60 -9.23
N GLN A 63 -4.03 -5.07 -10.22
CA GLN A 63 -3.53 -4.22 -11.31
C GLN A 63 -4.67 -3.73 -12.20
N GLU A 64 -5.66 -4.58 -12.46
CA GLU A 64 -6.87 -4.21 -13.19
C GLU A 64 -7.68 -3.13 -12.46
N VAL A 65 -7.90 -3.29 -11.15
CA VAL A 65 -8.55 -2.25 -10.33
C VAL A 65 -7.79 -0.92 -10.38
N VAL A 66 -6.45 -0.96 -10.32
CA VAL A 66 -5.62 0.24 -10.47
C VAL A 66 -5.81 0.85 -11.85
N GLN A 67 -5.84 0.04 -12.91
CA GLN A 67 -6.03 0.50 -14.29
C GLN A 67 -7.38 1.19 -14.46
N VAL A 68 -8.47 0.63 -13.90
CA VAL A 68 -9.79 1.27 -13.89
C VAL A 68 -9.70 2.67 -13.28
N PHE A 69 -9.07 2.84 -12.12
CA PHE A 69 -8.90 4.16 -11.51
C PHE A 69 -7.94 5.09 -12.26
N LEU A 70 -7.08 4.59 -13.15
CA LEU A 70 -6.28 5.42 -14.04
C LEU A 70 -7.09 5.90 -15.24
N ASP A 71 -7.94 5.05 -15.80
CA ASP A 71 -8.76 5.34 -16.98
C ASP A 71 -9.95 6.27 -16.64
N TYR A 72 -10.53 6.13 -15.44
CA TYR A 72 -11.68 6.88 -14.96
C TYR A 72 -11.27 7.97 -13.96
N PHE A 73 -10.59 9.00 -14.46
CA PHE A 73 -10.01 10.07 -13.63
C PHE A 73 -11.04 10.85 -12.79
N PHE A 74 -12.17 11.24 -13.40
CA PHE A 74 -13.16 12.08 -12.74
C PHE A 74 -13.83 11.31 -11.60
N GLU A 75 -14.22 10.07 -11.86
CA GLU A 75 -14.81 9.16 -10.87
C GLU A 75 -13.85 8.90 -9.71
N ARG A 76 -12.56 8.69 -10.01
CA ARG A 76 -11.53 8.56 -8.96
C ARG A 76 -11.43 9.84 -8.12
N SER A 77 -11.48 11.01 -8.75
CA SER A 77 -11.39 12.30 -8.06
C SER A 77 -12.57 12.50 -7.13
N ASP A 78 -13.79 12.26 -7.62
CA ASP A 78 -15.03 12.40 -6.85
C ASP A 78 -15.06 11.41 -5.67
N LEU A 79 -14.66 10.15 -5.91
CA LEU A 79 -14.54 9.14 -4.86
C LEU A 79 -13.51 9.56 -3.81
N THR A 80 -12.35 10.07 -4.23
CA THR A 80 -11.30 10.53 -3.31
C THR A 80 -11.80 11.67 -2.42
N GLU A 81 -12.57 12.60 -2.97
CA GLU A 81 -13.17 13.70 -2.19
C GLU A 81 -14.20 13.16 -1.19
N SER A 82 -15.06 12.23 -1.62
CA SER A 82 -16.09 11.64 -0.75
C SER A 82 -15.53 10.88 0.45
N LEU A 83 -14.29 10.38 0.35
CA LEU A 83 -13.59 9.68 1.42
C LEU A 83 -12.95 10.62 2.44
N LYS A 84 -12.84 11.93 2.17
CA LYS A 84 -12.30 12.87 3.16
C LYS A 84 -13.30 13.06 4.31
N GLY A 85 -12.84 12.80 5.53
CA GLY A 85 -13.66 12.94 6.74
C GLY A 85 -14.39 11.67 7.18
N VAL A 86 -14.10 10.53 6.55
CA VAL A 86 -14.52 9.18 6.98
C VAL A 86 -13.44 8.54 7.85
#